data_AF-A0A2U3QH32-F1
#
_entry.id   AF-A0A2U3QH32-F1
#
_cell.length_a   1.000
_cell.length_b   1.000
_cell.length_c   1.000
_cell.angle_alpha   90.00
_cell.angle_beta   90.00
_cell.angle_gamma   90.00
#
_symmetry.space_group_name_H-M   'P 1'
#
loop_
_entity.id
_entity.type
_entity.pdbx_description
1 polymer ?
#
loop_
_entity_poly.entity_id
_entity_poly.type
_entity_poly.pdbx_seq_one_letter_code
_entity_poly.pdbx_strand_id
1 'polypeptide(L)'
;MKRREYSKGGLRVVALFEATKGALVLSVGFGLLAFIHKDLHLAAEQLVRHIHLNPARHYPKIFIDAANHVTDSRLLAMAVAALLYSVVRFVEGYGLWRQRQWAEWFALLTAGMYIPVEFYENLRGVTWPRATVLTVNAAIVMYMAYVLYRSGQRRKHARK
;
A
#
# COMPACT_ATOMS: atom_id res chain seq x y z
N MET A 1 -27.47 18.93 8.86
CA MET A 1 -26.20 19.00 8.09
C MET A 1 -24.98 18.31 8.74
N LYS A 2 -24.87 18.18 10.08
CA LYS A 2 -23.70 17.62 10.82
C LYS A 2 -23.20 16.20 10.45
N ARG A 3 -24.01 15.33 9.83
CA ARG A 3 -23.59 13.94 9.48
C ARG A 3 -22.70 13.81 8.23
N ARG A 4 -22.54 14.86 7.41
CA ARG A 4 -21.59 14.83 6.29
C ARG A 4 -20.15 14.95 6.78
N GLU A 5 -19.87 15.79 7.79
CA GLU A 5 -18.50 16.14 8.18
C GLU A 5 -17.68 14.98 8.75
N TYR A 6 -18.28 14.13 9.61
CA TYR A 6 -17.58 12.95 10.16
C TYR A 6 -17.07 11.98 9.09
N SER A 7 -17.83 11.77 8.01
CA SER A 7 -17.40 10.91 6.90
C SER A 7 -16.37 11.59 6.01
N LYS A 8 -16.46 12.92 5.83
CA LYS A 8 -15.47 13.67 5.06
C LYS A 8 -14.09 13.60 5.71
N GLY A 9 -14.02 13.76 7.04
CA GLY A 9 -12.77 13.69 7.80
C GLY A 9 -12.10 12.33 7.64
N GLY A 10 -12.81 11.23 7.95
CA GLY A 10 -12.23 9.90 7.86
C GLY A 10 -11.88 9.47 6.43
N LEU A 11 -12.67 9.86 5.41
CA LEU A 11 -12.33 9.60 4.01
C LEU A 11 -11.04 10.30 3.59
N ARG A 12 -10.78 11.51 4.09
CA ARG A 12 -9.52 12.23 3.83
C ARG A 12 -8.32 11.60 4.54
N VAL A 13 -8.52 11.05 5.75
CA VAL A 13 -7.46 10.30 6.45
C VAL A 13 -7.09 9.05 5.67
N VAL A 14 -8.08 8.26 5.23
CA VAL A 14 -7.83 7.08 4.39
C VAL A 14 -7.20 7.49 3.07
N ALA A 15 -7.68 8.56 2.42
CA ALA A 15 -7.08 9.09 1.19
C ALA A 15 -5.61 9.45 1.37
N LEU A 16 -5.25 10.12 2.47
CA LEU A 16 -3.87 10.49 2.78
C LEU A 16 -3.00 9.26 3.05
N PHE A 17 -3.54 8.29 3.78
CA PHE A 17 -2.86 7.03 4.05
C PHE A 17 -2.56 6.25 2.76
N GLU A 18 -3.54 6.10 1.88
CA GLU A 18 -3.37 5.42 0.59
C GLU A 18 -2.44 6.21 -0.36
N ALA A 19 -2.55 7.55 -0.39
CA ALA A 19 -1.63 8.39 -1.15
C ALA A 19 -0.18 8.27 -0.64
N THR A 20 0.01 8.16 0.68
CA THR A 20 1.34 7.95 1.27
C THR A 20 1.92 6.61 0.82
N LYS A 21 1.13 5.53 0.80
CA LYS A 21 1.57 4.25 0.23
C LYS A 21 1.97 4.39 -1.24
N GLY A 22 1.15 5.09 -2.04
CA GLY A 22 1.47 5.39 -3.44
C GLY A 22 2.80 6.15 -3.59
N ALA A 23 3.04 7.16 -2.76
CA ALA A 23 4.29 7.92 -2.76
C ALA A 23 5.51 7.08 -2.37
N LEU A 24 5.36 6.18 -1.39
CA LEU A 24 6.42 5.24 -1.01
C LEU A 24 6.77 4.29 -2.16
N VAL A 25 5.76 3.69 -2.80
CA VAL A 25 5.98 2.80 -3.95
C VAL A 25 6.60 3.56 -5.13
N LEU A 26 6.16 4.80 -5.38
CA LEU A 26 6.73 5.63 -6.43
C LEU A 26 8.21 5.95 -6.15
N SER A 27 8.55 6.25 -4.89
CA SER A 27 9.93 6.50 -4.47
C SER A 27 10.81 5.27 -4.70
N VAL A 28 10.31 4.07 -4.39
CA VAL A 28 10.99 2.81 -4.71
C VAL A 28 11.17 2.66 -6.22
N GLY A 29 10.13 2.93 -7.01
CA GLY A 29 10.21 2.88 -8.48
C GLY A 29 11.29 3.82 -9.06
N PHE A 30 11.38 5.06 -8.56
CA PHE A 30 12.46 5.98 -8.94
C PHE A 30 13.83 5.49 -8.49
N GLY A 31 13.93 4.91 -7.28
CA GLY A 31 15.15 4.25 -6.82
C GLY A 31 15.60 3.15 -7.77
N LEU A 32 14.69 2.27 -8.19
CA LEU A 32 14.98 1.21 -9.15
C LEU A 32 15.48 1.75 -10.50
N LEU A 33 14.86 2.82 -11.03
CA LEU A 33 15.33 3.47 -12.26
C LEU A 33 16.73 4.08 -12.11
N ALA A 34 17.06 4.64 -10.94
CA ALA A 34 18.39 5.20 -10.68
C ALA A 34 19.50 4.14 -10.67
N PHE A 35 19.15 2.87 -10.46
CA PHE A 35 20.07 1.73 -10.49
C PHE A 35 20.05 0.93 -11.80
N ILE A 36 19.26 1.34 -12.79
CA ILE A 36 19.15 0.60 -14.06
C ILE A 36 20.43 0.67 -14.92
N HIS A 37 21.36 1.56 -14.56
CA HIS A 37 22.69 1.70 -15.19
C HIS A 37 23.83 1.67 -14.16
N LYS A 38 23.55 1.35 -12.90
CA LYS A 38 24.53 1.29 -11.82
C LYS A 38 24.43 -0.07 -11.15
N ASP A 39 25.55 -0.72 -10.86
CA ASP A 39 25.54 -2.04 -10.22
C ASP A 39 24.69 -2.02 -8.93
N LEU A 40 23.50 -2.61 -9.00
CA LEU A 40 22.60 -2.80 -7.85
C LEU A 40 23.35 -3.46 -6.68
N HIS A 41 24.33 -4.28 -7.03
CA HIS A 41 25.25 -4.95 -6.13
C HIS A 41 26.04 -3.98 -5.23
N LEU A 42 26.69 -2.97 -5.82
CA LEU A 42 27.50 -2.00 -5.08
C LEU A 42 26.63 -1.13 -4.16
N ALA A 43 25.41 -0.81 -4.59
CA ALA A 43 24.45 -0.06 -3.79
C ALA A 43 23.88 -0.87 -2.63
N ALA A 44 23.56 -2.14 -2.86
CA ALA A 44 23.12 -3.07 -1.83
C ALA A 44 24.23 -3.28 -0.79
N GLU A 45 25.48 -3.47 -1.22
CA GLU A 45 26.63 -3.56 -0.31
C GLU A 45 26.86 -2.28 0.48
N GLN A 46 26.82 -1.10 -0.16
CA GLN A 46 26.98 0.17 0.54
C GLN A 46 25.85 0.41 1.54
N LEU A 47 24.60 0.13 1.17
CA LEU A 47 23.48 0.26 2.07
C LEU A 47 23.66 -0.67 3.27
N VAL A 48 24.01 -1.95 3.05
CA VAL A 48 24.29 -2.95 4.09
C VAL A 48 25.44 -2.55 5.02
N ARG A 49 26.47 -1.88 4.50
CA ARG A 49 27.58 -1.34 5.31
C ARG A 49 27.18 -0.08 6.07
N HIS A 50 26.36 0.80 5.50
CA HIS A 50 26.03 2.09 6.11
C HIS A 50 25.04 1.96 7.27
N ILE A 51 24.04 1.09 7.14
CA ILE A 51 23.05 0.83 8.20
C ILE A 51 23.52 -0.17 9.29
N HIS A 52 24.83 -0.53 9.34
CA HIS A 52 25.40 -1.48 10.33
C HIS A 52 24.62 -2.82 10.46
N LEU A 53 23.94 -3.26 9.40
CA LEU A 53 23.27 -4.57 9.39
C LEU A 53 24.35 -5.61 9.21
N ASN A 54 24.58 -6.41 10.26
CA ASN A 54 25.56 -7.49 10.24
C ASN A 54 25.32 -8.42 9.01
N PRO A 55 26.26 -8.50 8.04
CA PRO A 55 26.13 -9.30 6.83
C PRO A 55 25.94 -10.81 7.07
N ALA A 56 26.21 -11.28 8.30
CA ALA A 56 26.12 -12.69 8.69
C ALA A 56 24.71 -13.17 9.09
N ARG A 57 23.67 -12.32 9.09
CA ARG A 57 22.27 -12.74 9.32
C ARG A 57 21.58 -13.12 8.00
N HIS A 58 20.54 -13.96 8.09
CA HIS A 58 19.85 -14.57 6.93
C HIS A 58 19.21 -13.55 5.96
N TYR A 59 18.79 -12.37 6.44
CA TYR A 59 18.05 -11.38 5.65
C TYR A 59 18.90 -10.55 4.66
N PRO A 60 20.08 -10.01 5.03
CA PRO A 60 20.98 -9.33 4.08
C PRO A 60 21.41 -10.19 2.88
N LYS A 61 21.66 -11.49 3.09
CA LYS A 61 22.09 -12.41 2.01
C LYS A 61 21.05 -12.56 0.90
N ILE A 62 19.78 -12.71 1.27
CA ILE A 62 18.68 -12.84 0.29
C ILE A 62 18.56 -11.57 -0.56
N PHE A 63 18.77 -10.40 0.05
CA PHE A 63 18.76 -9.13 -0.66
C PHE A 63 19.93 -8.99 -1.64
N ILE A 64 21.13 -9.38 -1.23
CA ILE A 64 22.32 -9.38 -2.07
C ILE A 64 22.20 -10.40 -3.21
N ASP A 65 21.75 -11.63 -2.92
CA ASP A 65 21.54 -12.66 -3.94
C ASP A 65 20.42 -12.29 -4.93
N ALA A 66 19.34 -11.66 -4.45
CA ALA A 66 18.30 -11.13 -5.33
C ALA A 66 18.86 -10.02 -6.23
N ALA A 67 19.70 -9.13 -5.70
CA ALA A 67 20.37 -8.09 -6.50
C ALA A 67 21.31 -8.68 -7.57
N ASN A 68 21.96 -9.82 -7.29
CA ASN A 68 22.85 -10.50 -8.23
C ASN A 68 22.13 -11.13 -9.44
N HIS A 69 20.83 -11.43 -9.33
CA HIS A 69 20.06 -12.12 -10.38
C HIS A 69 19.04 -11.21 -11.09
N VAL A 70 19.03 -9.92 -10.77
CA VAL A 70 18.10 -8.95 -11.35
C VAL A 70 18.79 -8.26 -12.54
N THR A 71 18.19 -8.40 -13.71
CA THR A 71 18.64 -7.74 -14.95
C THR A 71 18.02 -6.35 -15.13
N ASP A 72 18.63 -5.50 -15.94
CA ASP A 72 18.10 -4.16 -16.26
C ASP A 72 16.66 -4.20 -16.78
N SER A 73 16.32 -5.19 -17.60
CA SER A 73 14.94 -5.38 -18.08
C SER A 73 13.96 -5.71 -16.96
N ARG A 74 14.37 -6.48 -15.94
CA ARG A 74 13.55 -6.76 -14.76
C ARG A 74 13.42 -5.52 -13.88
N LEU A 75 14.48 -4.74 -13.70
CA LEU A 75 14.41 -3.45 -12.99
C LEU A 75 13.45 -2.49 -13.68
N LEU A 76 13.52 -2.38 -15.00
CA LEU A 76 12.60 -1.56 -15.79
C LEU A 76 11.16 -2.01 -15.57
N ALA A 77 10.90 -3.32 -15.67
CA ALA A 77 9.58 -3.88 -15.46
C ALA A 77 9.05 -3.60 -14.04
N MET A 78 9.88 -3.75 -13.01
CA MET A 78 9.51 -3.45 -11.62
C MET A 78 9.25 -1.95 -11.42
N ALA A 79 10.06 -1.07 -12.02
CA ALA A 79 9.86 0.37 -11.97
C ALA A 79 8.56 0.80 -12.66
N VAL A 80 8.26 0.25 -13.84
CA VAL A 80 7.00 0.49 -14.56
C VAL A 80 5.82 -0.02 -13.74
N ALA A 81 5.92 -1.22 -13.16
CA ALA A 81 4.87 -1.75 -12.28
C ALA A 81 4.65 -0.86 -11.05
N ALA A 82 5.72 -0.38 -10.41
CA ALA A 82 5.65 0.54 -9.28
C ALA A 82 4.98 1.87 -9.68
N LEU A 83 5.31 2.42 -10.86
CA LEU A 83 4.70 3.63 -11.39
C LEU A 83 3.20 3.44 -11.65
N LEU A 84 2.81 2.37 -12.34
CA LEU A 84 1.41 2.05 -12.61
C LEU A 84 0.62 1.87 -11.30
N TYR A 85 1.18 1.12 -10.34
CA TYR A 85 0.57 0.93 -9.03
C TYR A 85 0.37 2.26 -8.29
N SER A 86 1.39 3.12 -8.30
CA SER A 86 1.35 4.43 -7.65
C SER A 86 0.29 5.35 -8.26
N VAL A 87 0.16 5.34 -9.60
CA VAL A 87 -0.90 6.08 -10.30
C VAL A 87 -2.28 5.61 -9.82
N VAL A 88 -2.52 4.29 -9.76
CA VAL A 88 -3.78 3.75 -9.26
C VAL A 88 -4.07 4.22 -7.83
N ARG A 89 -3.06 4.17 -6.94
CA ARG A 89 -3.21 4.65 -5.55
C ARG A 89 -3.50 6.15 -5.46
N PHE A 90 -2.89 6.97 -6.29
CA PHE A 90 -3.21 8.40 -6.33
C PHE A 90 -4.61 8.68 -6.89
N VAL A 91 -5.04 7.94 -7.91
CA VAL A 91 -6.38 8.07 -8.48
C VAL A 91 -7.46 7.65 -7.47
N GLU A 92 -7.22 6.56 -6.74
CA GLU A 92 -8.04 6.12 -5.60
C GLU A 92 -8.09 7.19 -4.49
N GLY A 93 -6.92 7.64 -4.01
CA GLY A 93 -6.82 8.68 -2.97
C GLY A 93 -7.50 9.99 -3.37
N TYR A 94 -7.32 10.44 -4.61
CA TYR A 94 -8.03 11.60 -5.15
C TYR A 94 -9.55 11.37 -5.21
N GLY A 95 -9.98 10.18 -5.62
CA GLY A 95 -11.38 9.78 -5.62
C GLY A 95 -12.01 9.83 -4.22
N LEU A 96 -11.32 9.28 -3.21
CA LEU A 96 -11.73 9.32 -1.80
C LEU A 96 -11.78 10.76 -1.27
N TRP A 97 -10.78 11.58 -1.60
CA TRP A 97 -10.74 12.99 -1.22
C TRP A 97 -11.96 13.76 -1.77
N ARG A 98 -12.37 13.43 -3.00
CA ARG A 98 -13.56 13.96 -3.68
C ARG A 98 -14.86 13.25 -3.30
N GLN A 99 -14.86 12.27 -2.37
CA GLN A 99 -16.03 11.45 -1.98
C GLN A 99 -16.71 10.80 -3.19
N ARG A 100 -15.91 10.27 -4.12
CA ARG A 100 -16.41 9.52 -5.27
C ARG A 100 -16.72 8.08 -4.84
N GLN A 101 -17.92 7.64 -5.13
CA GLN A 101 -18.37 6.30 -4.71
C GLN A 101 -17.63 5.14 -5.36
N TRP A 102 -17.16 5.30 -6.60
CA TRP A 102 -16.34 4.27 -7.24
C TRP A 102 -15.04 4.06 -6.44
N ALA A 103 -14.47 5.14 -5.88
CA ALA A 103 -13.28 5.08 -5.06
C ALA A 103 -13.58 4.49 -3.66
N GLU A 104 -14.76 4.75 -3.10
CA GLU A 104 -15.19 4.11 -1.84
C GLU A 104 -15.29 2.58 -2.00
N TRP A 105 -15.90 2.11 -3.08
CA TRP A 105 -15.97 0.68 -3.40
C TRP A 105 -14.61 0.08 -3.71
N PHE A 106 -13.78 0.78 -4.48
CA PHE A 106 -12.44 0.33 -4.81
C PHE A 106 -11.58 0.17 -3.55
N ALA A 107 -11.59 1.15 -2.64
CA ALA A 107 -10.88 1.09 -1.36
C ALA A 107 -11.37 -0.02 -0.44
N LEU A 108 -12.68 -0.30 -0.41
CA LEU A 108 -13.19 -1.44 0.33
C LEU A 108 -12.69 -2.76 -0.26
N LEU A 109 -12.72 -2.92 -1.58
CA LEU A 109 -12.28 -4.13 -2.26
C LEU A 109 -10.78 -4.36 -2.07
N THR A 110 -9.95 -3.33 -2.29
CA THR A 110 -8.51 -3.43 -2.14
C THR A 110 -8.13 -3.75 -0.70
N ALA A 111 -8.64 -3.01 0.29
CA ALA A 111 -8.39 -3.30 1.70
C ALA A 111 -8.90 -4.68 2.12
N GLY A 112 -10.06 -5.10 1.59
CA GLY A 112 -10.67 -6.39 1.88
C GLY A 112 -9.87 -7.59 1.35
N MET A 113 -9.18 -7.43 0.22
CA MET A 113 -8.33 -8.50 -0.35
C MET A 113 -7.14 -8.88 0.55
N TYR A 114 -6.67 -7.97 1.42
CA TYR A 114 -5.55 -8.26 2.32
C TYR A 114 -5.96 -9.13 3.52
N ILE A 115 -7.22 -9.04 3.98
CA ILE A 115 -7.68 -9.71 5.21
C ILE A 115 -7.53 -11.24 5.17
N PRO A 116 -7.95 -11.97 4.12
CA PRO A 116 -7.84 -13.43 4.10
C PRO A 116 -6.39 -13.91 4.16
N VAL A 117 -5.50 -13.21 3.44
CA VAL A 117 -4.07 -13.54 3.37
C VAL A 117 -3.42 -13.32 4.74
N GLU A 118 -3.62 -12.15 5.33
CA GLU A 118 -3.06 -11.77 6.63
C GLU A 118 -3.60 -12.66 7.77
N PHE A 119 -4.89 -13.01 7.71
CA PHE A 119 -5.50 -13.93 8.67
C PHE A 119 -4.85 -15.32 8.59
N TYR A 120 -4.67 -15.84 7.37
CA TYR A 120 -4.02 -17.14 7.16
C TYR A 120 -2.57 -17.17 7.67
N GLU A 121 -1.82 -16.09 7.42
CA GLU A 121 -0.45 -15.96 7.91
C GLU A 121 -0.37 -15.86 9.44
N ASN A 122 -1.30 -15.15 10.08
CA ASN A 122 -1.34 -15.03 11.53
C ASN A 122 -1.69 -16.36 12.22
N LEU A 123 -2.57 -17.18 11.61
CA LEU A 123 -2.88 -18.52 12.13
C LEU A 123 -1.66 -19.44 12.15
N ARG A 124 -0.70 -19.26 11.24
CA ARG A 124 0.56 -20.02 11.19
C ARG A 124 1.65 -19.48 12.13
N GLY A 125 1.45 -18.29 12.70
CA GLY A 125 2.40 -17.67 13.62
C GLY A 125 2.18 -16.18 13.76
N VAL A 126 1.73 -15.76 14.94
CA VAL A 126 1.51 -14.36 15.27
C VAL A 126 2.84 -13.68 15.54
N THR A 127 3.11 -12.61 14.81
CA THR A 127 4.23 -11.71 15.08
C THR A 127 3.70 -10.29 15.21
N TRP A 128 4.37 -9.47 16.02
CA TRP A 128 3.98 -8.06 16.23
C TRP A 128 3.73 -7.30 14.91
N PRO A 129 4.60 -7.37 13.89
CA PRO A 129 4.36 -6.66 12.62
C PRO A 129 3.11 -7.16 11.87
N ARG A 130 2.90 -8.48 11.81
CA ARG A 130 1.73 -9.07 11.12
C ARG A 130 0.42 -8.68 11.80
N ALA A 131 0.40 -8.72 13.14
CA ALA A 131 -0.77 -8.32 13.91
C ALA A 131 -1.12 -6.84 13.72
N THR A 132 -0.12 -5.95 13.67
CA THR A 132 -0.34 -4.51 13.41
C THR A 132 -0.94 -4.28 12.02
N VAL A 133 -0.37 -4.90 10.98
CA VAL A 133 -0.86 -4.74 9.60
C VAL A 133 -2.31 -5.23 9.49
N LEU A 134 -2.62 -6.42 10.01
CA LEU A 134 -3.98 -6.97 10.02
C LEU A 134 -4.97 -6.03 10.72
N THR A 135 -4.58 -5.46 11.87
CA THR A 135 -5.43 -4.56 12.65
C THR A 135 -5.74 -3.28 11.88
N VAL A 136 -4.73 -2.68 11.24
CA VAL A 136 -4.89 -1.46 10.44
C VAL A 136 -5.79 -1.74 9.23
N ASN A 137 -5.53 -2.81 8.47
CA ASN A 137 -6.36 -3.16 7.32
C ASN A 137 -7.81 -3.48 7.73
N ALA A 138 -8.02 -4.21 8.83
CA ALA A 138 -9.36 -4.47 9.36
C ALA A 138 -10.10 -3.17 9.72
N ALA A 139 -9.42 -2.23 10.37
CA ALA A 139 -9.99 -0.93 10.70
C ALA A 139 -10.41 -0.14 9.44
N ILE A 140 -9.58 -0.15 8.38
CA ILE A 140 -9.90 0.50 7.10
C ILE A 140 -11.12 -0.17 6.46
N VAL A 141 -11.15 -1.50 6.35
CA VAL A 141 -12.27 -2.24 5.77
C VAL A 141 -13.58 -1.94 6.50
N MET A 142 -13.57 -2.00 7.84
CA MET A 142 -14.75 -1.70 8.66
C MET A 142 -15.23 -0.25 8.45
N TYR A 143 -14.30 0.71 8.40
CA TYR A 143 -14.63 2.10 8.15
C TYR A 143 -15.24 2.31 6.76
N MET A 144 -14.64 1.71 5.72
CA MET A 144 -15.14 1.83 4.34
C MET A 144 -16.50 1.16 4.17
N ALA A 145 -16.72 -0.01 4.77
CA ALA A 145 -18.02 -0.68 4.78
C ALA A 145 -19.10 0.18 5.46
N TYR A 146 -18.77 0.82 6.59
CA TYR A 146 -19.66 1.75 7.27
C TYR A 146 -20.04 2.96 6.39
N VAL A 147 -19.05 3.57 5.72
CA VAL A 147 -19.28 4.69 4.81
C VAL A 147 -20.21 4.29 3.67
N LEU A 148 -19.95 3.15 3.02
CA LEU A 148 -20.75 2.63 1.91
C LEU A 148 -22.19 2.29 2.34
N TYR A 149 -22.37 1.61 3.47
CA TYR A 149 -23.69 1.28 4.00
C TYR A 149 -24.53 2.54 4.25
N ARG A 150 -23.93 3.57 4.83
CA ARG A 150 -24.59 4.84 5.13
C ARG A 150 -24.92 5.65 3.87
N SER A 151 -24.05 5.61 2.87
CA SER A 151 -24.28 6.21 1.55
C SER A 151 -25.44 5.53 0.80
N GLY A 152 -25.57 4.21 0.91
CA GLY A 152 -26.66 3.43 0.30
C GLY A 152 -28.04 3.73 0.88
N GLN A 153 -28.15 3.82 2.22
CA GLN A 153 -29.42 4.10 2.89
C GLN A 153 -30.01 5.49 2.54
N ARG A 154 -29.16 6.50 2.37
CA ARG A 154 -29.60 7.85 1.95
C ARG A 154 -30.24 7.87 0.56
N ARG A 155 -29.77 7.02 -0.36
CA ARG A 155 -30.33 6.94 -1.71
C ARG A 155 -31.72 6.33 -1.74
N LYS A 156 -31.97 5.31 -0.91
CA LYS A 156 -33.28 4.69 -0.78
C LYS A 156 -34.33 5.67 -0.25
N HIS A 157 -33.94 6.57 0.66
CA HIS A 157 -34.83 7.61 1.18
C HIS A 157 -35.06 8.80 0.25
N ALA A 158 -34.13 9.14 -0.63
CA ALA A 158 -34.30 10.23 -1.60
C ALA A 158 -35.10 9.82 -2.86
N ARG A 159 -35.43 8.54 -3.00
CA ARG A 159 -36.17 7.97 -4.13
C ARG A 159 -37.62 7.58 -3.76
N LYS A 160 -38.00 7.75 -2.49
CA LYS A 160 -39.38 7.69 -2.00
C LYS A 160 -39.89 9.13 -1.85
#